data_AF-A0A2W5Y9Y3-F1
#
_entry.id   AF-A0A2W5Y9Y3-F1
#
_cell.length_a   1.000
_cell.length_b   1.000
_cell.length_c   1.000
_cell.angle_alpha   90.00
_cell.angle_beta   90.00
_cell.angle_gamma   90.00
#
_symmetry.space_group_name_H-M   'P 1'
#
loop_
_entity.id
_entity.type
_entity.pdbx_description
1 polymer ?
#
loop_
_entity_poly.entity_id
_entity_poly.type
_entity_poly.pdbx_seq_one_letter_code
_entity_poly.pdbx_strand_id
1 'polypeptide(L)'
;MPGRRAPRETAGVDDGWEEQELRDRIESLLLRVAGGPRTAPGAHHLDPAEVPAPLSLERVVRWLEDSDFAYFTDSDGDVGGLWQGRLFYFLVLGEHEEVLQVRGQWHRDLTIERLEEILEICNAWNAERIWPKTYVRVRDNGTVVVCTDVTVDVEQGVTDDQLDQLLQCGLSTGTMFFDHLDAEYPDPLRAAP
;
A
#
# COMPACT_ATOMS: atom_id res chain seq x y z
N MET A 1 26.34 62.05 11.45
CA MET A 1 25.47 62.38 10.30
C MET A 1 26.24 62.10 9.02
N PRO A 2 25.65 61.55 7.94
CA PRO A 2 24.40 60.81 7.74
C PRO A 2 24.73 59.35 7.25
N GLY A 3 23.84 58.42 6.91
CA GLY A 3 22.42 58.54 6.59
C GLY A 3 21.69 57.20 6.68
N ARG A 4 20.51 57.30 7.32
CA ARG A 4 19.24 56.64 7.03
C ARG A 4 19.27 55.57 5.91
N ARG A 5 19.06 54.31 6.29
CA ARG A 5 18.74 53.22 5.36
C ARG A 5 17.37 53.51 4.73
N ALA A 6 17.34 53.63 3.39
CA ALA A 6 16.11 53.80 2.63
C ALA A 6 15.23 52.52 2.70
N PRO A 7 13.91 52.63 2.46
CA PRO A 7 12.99 51.50 2.58
C PRO A 7 13.25 50.48 1.48
N ARG A 8 13.10 49.18 1.80
CA ARG A 8 12.92 48.16 0.76
C ARG A 8 11.57 48.41 0.10
N GLU A 9 11.57 48.85 -1.15
CA GLU A 9 10.40 48.77 -2.01
C GLU A 9 9.99 47.30 -2.13
N THR A 10 8.84 46.97 -1.56
CA THR A 10 8.05 45.84 -2.01
C THR A 10 7.61 46.17 -3.43
N ALA A 11 8.34 45.66 -4.42
CA ALA A 11 7.85 45.64 -5.79
C ALA A 11 6.53 44.85 -5.78
N GLY A 12 5.46 45.55 -6.12
CA GLY A 12 4.11 45.00 -6.19
C GLY A 12 4.07 43.79 -7.13
N VAL A 13 3.17 42.86 -6.79
CA VAL A 13 2.71 41.88 -7.76
C VAL A 13 1.86 42.65 -8.76
N ASP A 14 2.42 42.93 -9.92
CA ASP A 14 1.70 43.50 -11.06
C ASP A 14 0.95 42.35 -11.74
N ASP A 15 -0.37 42.35 -11.53
CA ASP A 15 -1.33 41.31 -11.96
C ASP A 15 -1.93 41.72 -13.31
N GLY A 16 -1.07 41.78 -14.32
CA GLY A 16 -1.41 42.35 -15.63
C GLY A 16 -0.60 41.77 -16.78
N TRP A 17 -0.24 40.48 -16.73
CA TRP A 17 0.36 39.84 -17.90
C TRP A 17 -0.73 39.59 -18.93
N GLU A 18 -0.62 40.23 -20.09
CA GLU A 18 -1.44 39.85 -21.24
C GLU A 18 -1.18 38.37 -21.57
N GLU A 19 -2.23 37.63 -21.93
CA GLU A 19 -2.16 36.16 -22.12
C GLU A 19 -1.04 35.77 -23.10
N GLN A 20 -0.78 36.61 -24.10
CA GLN A 20 0.27 36.41 -25.08
C GLN A 20 1.67 36.53 -24.47
N GLU A 21 1.92 37.53 -23.61
CA GLU A 21 3.21 37.66 -22.94
C GLU A 21 3.46 36.53 -21.95
N LEU A 22 2.43 36.08 -21.24
CA LEU A 22 2.53 34.92 -20.37
C LEU A 22 2.85 33.66 -21.17
N ARG A 23 2.18 33.48 -22.32
CA ARG A 23 2.39 32.36 -23.24
C ARG A 23 3.81 32.35 -23.79
N ASP A 24 4.30 33.47 -24.30
CA ASP A 24 5.65 33.61 -24.86
C ASP A 24 6.73 33.38 -23.79
N ARG A 25 6.45 33.80 -22.55
CA ARG A 25 7.37 33.62 -21.42
C ARG A 25 7.38 32.19 -20.90
N ILE A 26 6.24 31.51 -20.86
CA ILE A 26 6.16 30.06 -20.62
C ILE A 26 6.93 29.32 -21.72
N GLU A 27 6.70 29.67 -22.98
CA GLU A 27 7.37 29.05 -24.13
C GLU A 27 8.89 29.24 -24.07
N SER A 28 9.36 30.45 -23.72
CA SER A 28 10.78 30.72 -23.45
C SER A 28 11.32 29.95 -22.25
N LEU A 29 10.52 29.75 -21.20
CA LEU A 29 10.92 28.92 -20.05
C LEU A 29 11.04 27.45 -20.43
N LEU A 30 10.08 26.92 -21.18
CA LEU A 30 10.07 25.57 -21.71
C LEU A 30 11.26 25.36 -22.64
N LEU A 31 11.54 26.31 -23.54
CA LEU A 31 12.70 26.28 -24.44
C LEU A 31 14.03 26.32 -23.70
N ARG A 32 14.15 27.10 -22.62
CA ARG A 32 15.38 27.14 -21.79
C ARG A 32 15.56 25.89 -20.95
N VAL A 33 14.48 25.31 -20.43
CA VAL A 33 14.52 24.04 -19.70
C VAL A 33 14.74 22.86 -20.67
N ALA A 34 14.30 22.99 -21.92
CA ALA A 34 14.43 21.97 -22.97
C ALA A 34 15.62 22.16 -23.91
N GLY A 35 16.46 23.18 -23.71
CA GLY A 35 17.49 23.65 -24.67
C GLY A 35 18.81 22.87 -24.70
N GLY A 36 18.75 21.64 -25.20
CA GLY A 36 19.79 20.86 -25.88
C GLY A 36 19.06 19.88 -26.82
N PRO A 37 19.69 19.16 -27.77
CA PRO A 37 18.96 18.20 -28.60
C PRO A 37 18.37 17.12 -27.70
N ARG A 38 17.15 17.35 -27.20
CA ARG A 38 16.25 16.28 -26.83
C ARG A 38 15.95 15.67 -28.18
N THR A 39 16.64 14.57 -28.51
CA THR A 39 16.03 13.51 -29.31
C THR A 39 14.54 13.57 -29.02
N ALA A 40 13.69 13.72 -30.06
CA ALA A 40 12.25 13.52 -29.94
C ALA A 40 12.07 12.48 -28.83
N PRO A 41 11.35 12.78 -27.72
CA PRO A 41 11.33 11.89 -26.56
C PRO A 41 11.20 10.54 -27.20
N GLY A 42 12.20 9.70 -26.99
CA GLY A 42 12.30 8.52 -27.82
C GLY A 42 10.91 7.90 -27.83
N ALA A 43 10.67 7.00 -28.76
CA ALA A 43 10.19 5.77 -28.17
C ALA A 43 11.24 5.40 -27.08
N HIS A 44 11.14 5.96 -25.86
CA HIS A 44 11.27 5.20 -24.66
C HIS A 44 10.24 4.12 -24.95
N HIS A 45 10.75 3.06 -25.58
CA HIS A 45 10.12 1.79 -25.49
C HIS A 45 10.14 1.58 -23.98
N LEU A 46 9.08 2.04 -23.32
CA LEU A 46 8.79 1.61 -21.97
C LEU A 46 8.89 0.12 -22.09
N ASP A 47 9.77 -0.45 -21.27
CA ASP A 47 9.83 -1.89 -21.20
C ASP A 47 8.38 -2.35 -20.99
N PRO A 48 7.84 -3.29 -21.77
CA PRO A 48 6.49 -3.79 -21.54
C PRO A 48 6.23 -4.15 -20.06
N ALA A 49 7.28 -4.49 -19.29
CA ALA A 49 7.23 -4.69 -17.84
C ALA A 49 6.94 -3.41 -17.02
N GLU A 50 7.28 -2.23 -17.53
CA GLU A 50 7.04 -0.92 -16.90
C GLU A 50 5.65 -0.35 -17.20
N VAL A 51 4.87 -0.98 -18.10
CA VAL A 51 3.52 -0.55 -18.43
C VAL A 51 2.53 -1.21 -17.47
N PRO A 52 1.75 -0.44 -16.68
CA PRO A 52 0.73 -1.01 -15.80
C PRO A 52 -0.27 -1.84 -16.60
N ALA A 53 -0.45 -3.09 -16.19
CA ALA A 53 -1.47 -3.98 -16.70
C ALA A 53 -2.61 -4.10 -15.67
N PRO A 54 -3.85 -4.44 -16.08
CA PRO A 54 -4.93 -4.73 -15.14
C PRO A 54 -4.49 -5.75 -14.08
N LEU A 55 -4.99 -5.57 -12.85
CA LEU A 55 -4.89 -6.60 -11.82
C LEU A 55 -5.66 -7.84 -12.27
N SER A 56 -5.20 -9.02 -11.89
CA SER A 56 -5.98 -10.25 -12.02
C SER A 56 -5.48 -11.28 -11.02
N LEU A 57 -6.32 -12.28 -10.72
CA LEU A 57 -5.94 -13.38 -9.83
C LEU A 57 -4.78 -14.19 -10.42
N GLU A 58 -4.71 -14.36 -11.75
CA GLU A 58 -3.62 -15.06 -12.42
C GLU A 58 -2.27 -14.36 -12.23
N ARG A 59 -2.24 -13.02 -12.16
CA ARG A 59 -1.01 -12.27 -11.88
C ARG A 59 -0.55 -12.49 -10.43
N VAL A 60 -1.49 -12.53 -9.49
CA VAL A 60 -1.20 -12.86 -8.09
C VAL A 60 -0.68 -14.29 -7.95
N VAL A 61 -1.34 -15.26 -8.62
CA VAL A 61 -0.91 -16.67 -8.64
C VAL A 61 0.48 -16.82 -9.25
N ARG A 62 0.75 -16.16 -10.38
CA ARG A 62 2.08 -16.17 -11.00
C ARG A 62 3.13 -15.61 -10.05
N TRP A 63 2.85 -14.52 -9.37
CA TRP A 63 3.76 -13.96 -8.37
C TRP A 63 4.04 -14.95 -7.22
N LEU A 64 3.02 -15.68 -6.76
CA LEU A 64 3.18 -16.74 -5.76
C LEU A 64 4.09 -17.87 -6.28
N GLU A 65 3.89 -18.32 -7.51
CA GLU A 65 4.71 -19.35 -8.15
C GLU A 65 6.16 -18.90 -8.34
N ASP A 66 6.37 -17.68 -8.85
CA ASP A 66 7.70 -17.10 -9.07
C ASP A 66 8.47 -16.88 -7.75
N SER A 67 7.74 -16.71 -6.65
CA SER A 67 8.30 -16.54 -5.30
C SER A 67 8.45 -17.86 -4.52
N ASP A 68 8.20 -19.01 -5.15
CA ASP A 68 8.17 -20.34 -4.50
C ASP A 68 7.21 -20.41 -3.29
N PHE A 69 6.09 -19.67 -3.35
CA PHE A 69 5.06 -19.71 -2.31
C PHE A 69 4.14 -20.91 -2.44
N ALA A 70 4.01 -21.66 -1.34
CA ALA A 70 2.95 -22.65 -1.21
C ALA A 70 1.60 -21.95 -1.02
N TYR A 71 0.69 -22.15 -1.98
CA TYR A 71 -0.67 -21.63 -1.96
C TYR A 71 -1.71 -22.72 -2.21
N PHE A 72 -2.96 -22.40 -1.91
CA PHE A 72 -4.14 -23.21 -2.20
C PHE A 72 -5.28 -22.29 -2.65
N THR A 73 -6.27 -22.88 -3.32
CA THR A 73 -7.54 -22.20 -3.63
C THR A 73 -8.63 -22.84 -2.77
N ASP A 74 -9.42 -22.03 -2.08
CA ASP A 74 -10.51 -22.55 -1.26
C ASP A 74 -11.81 -22.79 -2.05
N SER A 75 -12.90 -23.14 -1.35
CA SER A 75 -14.19 -23.44 -1.99
C SER A 75 -14.84 -22.25 -2.66
N ASP A 76 -14.45 -21.04 -2.26
CA ASP A 76 -15.02 -19.79 -2.76
C ASP A 76 -14.17 -19.22 -3.92
N GLY A 77 -13.04 -19.86 -4.22
CA GLY A 77 -12.11 -19.45 -5.27
C GLY A 77 -11.02 -18.51 -4.76
N ASP A 78 -10.97 -18.21 -3.46
CA ASP A 78 -9.97 -17.33 -2.87
C ASP A 78 -8.62 -18.06 -2.79
N VAL A 79 -7.54 -17.34 -3.12
CA VAL A 79 -6.17 -17.87 -3.03
C VAL A 79 -5.63 -17.60 -1.63
N GLY A 80 -5.31 -18.68 -0.91
CA GLY A 80 -4.71 -18.65 0.42
C GLY A 80 -3.31 -19.25 0.42
N GLY A 81 -2.48 -18.87 1.39
CA GLY A 81 -1.13 -19.39 1.55
C GLY A 81 -0.61 -19.24 2.98
N LEU A 82 0.43 -20.02 3.31
CA LEU A 82 1.11 -19.90 4.59
C LEU A 82 2.42 -19.13 4.43
N TRP A 83 2.53 -18.01 5.14
CA TRP A 83 3.74 -17.20 5.23
C TRP A 83 4.24 -17.18 6.66
N GLN A 84 5.45 -17.72 6.89
CA GLN A 84 6.04 -17.83 8.24
C GLN A 84 5.10 -18.53 9.26
N GLY A 85 4.33 -19.52 8.79
CA GLY A 85 3.35 -20.24 9.61
C GLY A 85 2.04 -19.49 9.88
N ARG A 86 1.82 -18.35 9.22
CA ARG A 86 0.61 -17.52 9.34
C ARG A 86 -0.20 -17.60 8.06
N LEU A 87 -1.52 -17.64 8.19
CA LEU A 87 -2.43 -17.75 7.05
C LEU A 87 -2.67 -16.36 6.44
N PHE A 88 -2.45 -16.26 5.13
CA PHE A 88 -2.79 -15.08 4.33
C PHE A 88 -3.67 -15.47 3.15
N TYR A 89 -4.58 -14.57 2.81
CA TYR A 89 -5.42 -14.63 1.62
C TYR A 89 -5.06 -13.47 0.70
N PHE A 90 -5.03 -13.74 -0.59
CA PHE A 90 -4.78 -12.78 -1.65
C PHE A 90 -6.05 -12.67 -2.49
N LEU A 91 -6.75 -11.55 -2.34
CA LEU A 91 -8.06 -11.35 -2.92
C LEU A 91 -7.97 -10.29 -4.00
N VAL A 92 -8.70 -10.54 -5.08
CA VAL A 92 -8.98 -9.57 -6.12
C VAL A 92 -10.46 -9.26 -6.02
N LEU A 93 -10.77 -8.02 -5.64
CA LEU A 93 -12.10 -7.54 -5.28
C LEU A 93 -12.52 -6.43 -6.24
N GLY A 94 -13.79 -6.02 -6.16
CA GLY A 94 -14.37 -4.97 -7.01
C GLY A 94 -15.17 -5.54 -8.18
N GLU A 95 -15.99 -4.70 -8.82
CA GLU A 95 -16.83 -5.12 -9.97
C GLU A 95 -16.00 -5.36 -11.24
N HIS A 96 -14.78 -4.82 -11.28
CA HIS A 96 -13.83 -4.88 -12.38
C HIS A 96 -12.52 -5.57 -12.00
N GLU A 97 -12.49 -6.30 -10.88
CA GLU A 97 -11.30 -6.98 -10.37
C GLU A 97 -10.12 -6.01 -10.11
N GLU A 98 -10.44 -4.81 -9.65
CA GLU A 98 -9.54 -3.66 -9.56
C GLU A 98 -8.91 -3.44 -8.18
N VAL A 99 -9.38 -4.13 -7.14
CA VAL A 99 -8.90 -3.94 -5.76
C VAL A 99 -8.11 -5.14 -5.29
N LEU A 100 -6.82 -4.94 -5.01
CA LEU A 100 -5.98 -5.93 -4.37
C LEU A 100 -6.17 -5.87 -2.85
N GLN A 101 -6.45 -7.01 -2.22
CA GLN A 101 -6.40 -7.15 -0.77
C GLN A 101 -5.49 -8.31 -0.36
N VAL A 102 -4.50 -8.00 0.48
CA VAL A 102 -3.69 -9.00 1.19
C VAL A 102 -4.20 -9.08 2.62
N ARG A 103 -4.88 -10.17 2.97
CA ARG A 103 -5.55 -10.34 4.26
C ARG A 103 -4.88 -11.42 5.08
N GLY A 104 -4.27 -11.05 6.20
CA GLY A 104 -3.73 -11.99 7.17
C GLY A 104 -4.77 -12.41 8.21
N GLN A 105 -4.67 -13.64 8.71
CA GLN A 105 -5.37 -14.08 9.91
C GLN A 105 -4.37 -14.54 10.96
N TRP A 106 -4.54 -14.04 12.19
CA TRP A 106 -3.76 -14.57 13.31
C TRP A 106 -4.14 -16.03 13.56
N HIS A 107 -3.15 -16.86 13.89
CA HIS A 107 -3.32 -18.31 13.97
C HIS A 107 -4.05 -18.77 15.24
N ARG A 108 -4.41 -17.84 16.14
CA ARG A 108 -5.07 -18.12 17.41
C ARG A 108 -6.50 -17.64 17.41
N ASP A 109 -7.35 -18.49 17.97
CA ASP A 109 -8.74 -18.18 18.26
C ASP A 109 -8.86 -17.54 19.65
N LEU A 110 -9.77 -16.57 19.77
CA LEU A 110 -10.01 -15.83 21.00
C LEU A 110 -11.44 -16.04 21.48
N THR A 111 -11.60 -16.01 22.80
CA THR A 111 -12.93 -16.01 23.41
C THR A 111 -13.52 -14.60 23.37
N ILE A 112 -14.85 -14.49 23.38
CA ILE A 112 -15.52 -13.19 23.28
C ILE A 112 -15.23 -12.28 24.48
N GLU A 113 -14.85 -12.85 25.63
CA GLU A 113 -14.46 -12.12 26.84
C GLU A 113 -13.18 -11.30 26.67
N ARG A 114 -12.34 -11.63 25.67
CA ARG A 114 -11.10 -10.90 25.33
C ARG A 114 -11.30 -9.84 24.25
N LEU A 115 -12.52 -9.67 23.75
CA LEU A 115 -12.81 -8.83 22.59
C LEU A 115 -12.41 -7.37 22.80
N GLU A 116 -12.75 -6.78 23.95
CA GLU A 116 -12.47 -5.38 24.27
C GLU A 116 -10.96 -5.09 24.29
N GLU A 117 -10.20 -5.94 24.99
CA GLU A 117 -8.73 -5.86 25.10
C GLU A 117 -8.05 -5.88 23.72
N ILE A 118 -8.50 -6.76 22.83
CA ILE A 118 -7.91 -6.91 21.50
C ILE A 118 -8.31 -5.76 20.57
N LEU A 119 -9.53 -5.24 20.72
CA LEU A 119 -9.97 -4.05 19.99
C LEU A 119 -9.14 -2.83 20.38
N GLU A 120 -8.76 -2.69 21.65
CA GLU A 120 -7.85 -1.62 22.09
C GLU A 120 -6.48 -1.73 21.40
N ILE A 121 -5.90 -2.94 21.33
CA ILE A 121 -4.64 -3.17 20.62
C ILE A 121 -4.76 -2.84 19.12
N CYS A 122 -5.83 -3.29 18.47
CA CYS A 122 -6.07 -2.98 17.05
C CYS A 122 -6.22 -1.46 16.83
N ASN A 123 -6.99 -0.78 17.68
CA ASN A 123 -7.21 0.66 17.59
C ASN A 123 -5.91 1.45 17.79
N ALA A 124 -5.09 1.08 18.77
CA ALA A 124 -3.79 1.69 18.99
C ALA A 124 -2.88 1.51 17.77
N TRP A 125 -2.81 0.30 17.22
CA TRP A 125 -2.02 0.03 16.02
C TRP A 125 -2.48 0.88 14.83
N ASN A 126 -3.78 0.87 14.53
CA ASN A 126 -4.37 1.62 13.42
C ASN A 126 -4.22 3.14 13.57
N ALA A 127 -4.14 3.65 14.80
CA ALA A 127 -3.93 5.08 15.07
C ALA A 127 -2.48 5.51 14.84
N GLU A 128 -1.52 4.62 15.05
CA GLU A 128 -0.09 4.92 15.02
C GLU A 128 0.61 4.55 13.72
N ARG A 129 0.04 3.64 12.93
CA ARG A 129 0.67 3.07 11.74
C ARG A 129 -0.26 3.12 10.54
N ILE A 130 0.33 3.35 9.37
CA ILE A 130 -0.40 3.36 8.10
C ILE A 130 -0.85 1.94 7.72
N TRP A 131 0.00 0.94 7.96
CA TRP A 131 -0.25 -0.45 7.59
C TRP A 131 0.15 -1.45 8.69
N PRO A 132 -0.52 -2.61 8.74
CA PRO A 132 -1.79 -2.92 8.07
C PRO A 132 -2.98 -2.27 8.79
N LYS A 133 -4.17 -2.30 8.18
CA LYS A 133 -5.43 -2.17 8.93
C LYS A 133 -5.63 -3.43 9.76
N THR A 134 -6.01 -3.28 11.01
CA THR A 134 -6.22 -4.40 11.95
C THR A 134 -7.64 -4.39 12.48
N TYR A 135 -8.24 -5.56 12.63
CA TYR A 135 -9.62 -5.71 13.09
C TYR A 135 -9.88 -7.14 13.56
N VAL A 136 -11.06 -7.34 14.15
CA VAL A 136 -11.52 -8.65 14.61
C VAL A 136 -12.76 -9.07 13.84
N ARG A 137 -12.93 -10.38 13.68
CA ARG A 137 -14.16 -10.98 13.16
C ARG A 137 -14.69 -11.96 14.20
N VAL A 138 -15.98 -11.83 14.54
CA VAL A 138 -16.70 -12.83 15.33
C VAL A 138 -17.34 -13.81 14.36
N ARG A 139 -17.00 -15.09 14.48
CA ARG A 139 -17.57 -16.18 13.69
C ARG A 139 -18.91 -16.61 14.29
N ASP A 140 -19.72 -17.33 13.51
CA ASP A 140 -21.07 -17.76 13.91
C ASP A 140 -21.08 -18.66 15.16
N ASN A 141 -19.96 -19.34 15.43
CA ASN A 141 -19.77 -20.17 16.62
C ASN A 141 -19.31 -19.38 17.87
N GLY A 142 -19.23 -18.04 17.78
CA GLY A 142 -18.77 -17.17 18.87
C GLY A 142 -17.24 -17.03 18.98
N THR A 143 -16.47 -17.75 18.17
CA THR A 143 -15.01 -17.59 18.12
C THR A 143 -14.65 -16.25 17.51
N VAL A 144 -13.72 -15.53 18.15
CA VAL A 144 -13.17 -14.28 17.62
C VAL A 144 -11.82 -14.59 16.96
N VAL A 145 -11.61 -14.04 15.77
CA VAL A 145 -10.32 -14.10 15.06
C VAL A 145 -9.81 -12.69 14.78
N VAL A 146 -8.50 -12.51 14.86
CA VAL A 146 -7.86 -11.24 14.51
C VAL A 146 -7.39 -11.28 13.06
N CYS A 147 -7.69 -10.23 12.31
CA CYS A 147 -7.35 -10.07 10.92
C CYS A 147 -6.50 -8.82 10.71
N THR A 148 -5.65 -8.89 9.70
CA THR A 148 -4.96 -7.73 9.12
C THR A 148 -5.33 -7.64 7.66
N ASP A 149 -5.40 -6.42 7.10
CA ASP A 149 -5.33 -6.27 5.66
C ASP A 149 -4.58 -5.02 5.20
N VAL A 150 -3.97 -5.16 4.03
CA VAL A 150 -3.58 -4.05 3.16
C VAL A 150 -4.48 -4.16 1.94
N THR A 151 -5.25 -3.11 1.68
CA THR A 151 -6.21 -3.06 0.57
C THR A 151 -5.88 -1.83 -0.28
N VAL A 152 -5.67 -2.03 -1.58
CA VAL A 152 -5.30 -0.97 -2.51
C VAL A 152 -6.11 -1.10 -3.79
N ASP A 153 -6.73 0.01 -4.19
CA ASP A 153 -7.38 0.16 -5.49
C ASP A 153 -6.30 0.43 -6.55
N VAL A 154 -6.25 -0.43 -7.57
CA VAL A 154 -5.34 -0.37 -8.71
C VAL A 154 -6.13 -0.39 -10.03
N GLU A 155 -7.29 0.25 -10.08
CA GLU A 155 -8.16 0.38 -11.28
C GLU A 155 -7.41 0.81 -12.53
N GLN A 156 -6.40 1.68 -12.39
CA GLN A 156 -5.60 2.16 -13.51
C GLN A 156 -4.47 1.20 -13.93
N GLY A 157 -4.48 -0.03 -13.40
CA GLY A 157 -3.45 -1.03 -13.59
C GLY A 157 -2.31 -0.93 -12.57
N VAL A 158 -1.51 -1.98 -12.54
CA VAL A 158 -0.35 -2.14 -11.66
C VAL A 158 0.77 -2.83 -12.43
N THR A 159 2.01 -2.36 -12.32
CA THR A 159 3.18 -3.07 -12.87
C THR A 159 3.52 -4.31 -12.03
N ASP A 160 4.34 -5.22 -12.55
CA ASP A 160 4.74 -6.40 -11.76
C ASP A 160 5.56 -6.01 -10.52
N ASP A 161 6.45 -5.02 -10.63
CA ASP A 161 7.22 -4.48 -9.49
C ASP A 161 6.32 -3.82 -8.43
N GLN A 162 5.30 -3.08 -8.86
CA GLN A 162 4.34 -2.48 -7.93
C GLN A 162 3.50 -3.56 -7.26
N LEU A 163 3.08 -4.59 -8.00
CA LEU A 163 2.32 -5.71 -7.46
C LEU A 163 3.16 -6.47 -6.43
N ASP A 164 4.43 -6.78 -6.71
CA ASP A 164 5.36 -7.35 -5.75
C ASP A 164 5.45 -6.50 -4.48
N GLN A 165 5.68 -5.20 -4.62
CA GLN A 165 5.78 -4.29 -3.47
C GLN A 165 4.50 -4.29 -2.62
N LEU A 166 3.32 -4.31 -3.24
CA LEU A 166 2.03 -4.35 -2.53
C LEU A 166 1.83 -5.69 -1.79
N LEU A 167 2.14 -6.81 -2.44
CA LEU A 167 2.05 -8.15 -1.86
C LEU A 167 3.01 -8.31 -0.67
N GLN A 168 4.27 -7.91 -0.85
CA GLN A 168 5.28 -7.92 0.20
C GLN A 168 4.93 -6.98 1.36
N CYS A 169 4.36 -5.81 1.08
CA CYS A 169 3.88 -4.88 2.10
C CYS A 169 2.80 -5.53 2.97
N GLY A 170 1.79 -6.16 2.35
CA GLY A 170 0.72 -6.86 3.06
C GLY A 170 1.24 -7.99 3.95
N LEU A 171 2.11 -8.85 3.41
CA LEU A 171 2.71 -9.96 4.16
C LEU A 171 3.57 -9.48 5.32
N SER A 172 4.47 -8.53 5.06
CA SER A 172 5.44 -8.05 6.05
C SER A 172 4.77 -7.29 7.18
N THR A 173 3.91 -6.33 6.84
CA THR A 173 3.24 -5.50 7.85
C THR A 173 2.18 -6.29 8.62
N GLY A 174 1.47 -7.21 7.96
CA GLY A 174 0.61 -8.20 8.62
C GLY A 174 1.36 -9.04 9.65
N THR A 175 2.54 -9.54 9.27
CA THR A 175 3.43 -10.29 10.17
C THR A 175 3.88 -9.46 11.36
N MET A 176 4.27 -8.19 11.14
CA MET A 176 4.66 -7.28 12.23
C MET A 176 3.57 -7.12 13.29
N PHE A 177 2.30 -6.98 12.88
CA PHE A 177 1.20 -6.89 13.83
C PHE A 177 0.98 -8.21 14.57
N PHE A 178 1.08 -9.34 13.88
CA PHE A 178 0.93 -10.64 14.52
C PHE A 178 2.08 -10.97 15.47
N ASP A 179 3.30 -10.51 15.19
CA ASP A 179 4.44 -10.59 16.11
C ASP A 179 4.20 -9.74 17.36
N HIS A 180 3.60 -8.56 17.20
CA HIS A 180 3.18 -7.72 18.32
C HIS A 180 2.15 -8.45 19.20
N LEU A 181 1.13 -9.08 18.61
CA LEU A 181 0.17 -9.90 19.36
C LEU A 181 0.82 -11.11 20.04
N ASP A 182 1.76 -11.79 19.37
CA ASP A 182 2.47 -12.92 19.97
C ASP A 182 3.34 -12.49 21.17
N ALA A 183 3.82 -11.24 21.20
CA ALA A 183 4.54 -10.67 22.33
C ALA A 183 3.60 -10.30 23.50
N GLU A 184 2.42 -9.73 23.21
CA GLU A 184 1.38 -9.44 24.23
C GLU A 184 0.75 -10.73 24.79
N TYR A 185 0.63 -11.76 23.96
CA TYR A 185 0.10 -13.07 24.31
C TYR A 185 1.09 -14.20 24.00
N PRO A 186 2.15 -14.36 24.82
CA PRO A 186 3.11 -15.44 24.63
C PRO A 186 2.43 -16.81 24.65
N ASP A 187 2.90 -17.72 23.79
CA ASP A 187 2.43 -19.11 23.80
C ASP A 187 2.92 -19.80 25.10
N PRO A 188 2.02 -20.28 25.97
CA PRO A 188 2.41 -20.94 27.22
C PRO A 188 3.27 -22.19 26.99
N LEU A 189 3.18 -22.85 25.83
CA LEU A 189 4.03 -23.99 25.49
C LEU A 189 5.47 -23.59 25.14
N ARG A 190 5.72 -22.31 24.83
CA ARG A 190 7.07 -21.76 24.60
C ARG A 190 7.73 -21.27 25.88
N ALA A 191 6.99 -21.18 26.99
CA ALA A 191 7.54 -20.86 28.30
C ALA A 191 8.17 -22.10 28.96
N ALA A 192 9.28 -21.91 29.66
CA ALA A 192 9.82 -22.95 30.53
C ALA A 192 8.85 -23.20 31.70
N PRO A 193 8.67 -24.47 32.13
CA PRO A 193 7.81 -24.80 33.27
C PRO A 193 8.30 -24.21 34.60
#